data_AF-V2XI85-F1
#
_entry.id   AF-V2XI85-F1
#
_cell.length_a   1.000
_cell.length_b   1.000
_cell.length_c   1.000
_cell.angle_alpha   90.00
_cell.angle_beta   90.00
_cell.angle_gamma   90.00
#
_symmetry.space_group_name_H-M   'P 1'
#
loop_
_entity.id
_entity.type
_entity.pdbx_description
1 polymer ?
#
loop_
_entity_poly.entity_id
_entity_poly.type
_entity_poly.pdbx_seq_one_letter_code
_entity_poly.pdbx_strand_id
1 'polypeptide(L)'
;MVAFLMSRFTKDVAIRFAGFASLVLSIVFQMEWMILEQQAYPSPSYSVHTSYLYPAYVLQLILQSWWLIEYTTISSSEENPGHVAPKDRDEEQRPLPGESKTTKTSSVCQLYMPILVLSNICMVAWTIACTVQLYALGLAFLAFSACVQLSGIFGALQVIKQSCQERSRSTVVLAKVNAAYTIMYLWKTWGMMETSTTPPTLQLFHSAGIFILLTLASGPDPTFGLFLIYVLAALYNGPSMSLAWHDTFFWTAAVLSALVVIDPIVFLVHDCYAVEEEDIEVAGEHMVDIFTSDMKEHAGPEDIPGSLPL
;
A
#
# COMPACT_ATOMS: atom_id res chain seq x y z
N MET A 1 9.60 15.38 31.97
CA MET A 1 9.55 13.98 31.50
C MET A 1 8.15 13.37 31.62
N VAL A 2 7.55 13.31 32.80
CA VAL A 2 6.20 12.73 33.01
C VAL A 2 5.11 13.38 32.16
N ALA A 3 5.05 14.72 32.08
CA ALA A 3 4.06 15.42 31.25
C ALA A 3 4.20 15.11 29.75
N PHE A 4 5.43 14.89 29.26
CA PHE A 4 5.69 14.53 27.87
C PHE A 4 5.24 13.09 27.56
N LEU A 5 5.48 12.16 28.48
CA LEU A 5 5.00 10.78 28.37
C LEU A 5 3.47 10.71 28.42
N MET A 6 2.83 11.45 29.33
CA MET A 6 1.37 11.56 29.38
C MET A 6 0.78 12.18 28.10
N SER A 7 1.46 13.16 27.49
CA SER A 7 1.02 13.75 26.23
C SER A 7 1.12 12.78 25.05
N ARG A 8 2.13 11.91 25.01
CA ARG A 8 2.24 10.88 23.97
C ARG A 8 1.18 9.79 24.14
N PHE A 9 1.05 9.26 25.35
CA PHE A 9 0.05 8.23 25.67
C PHE A 9 -1.37 8.68 25.33
N THR A 10 -1.73 9.92 25.71
CA THR A 10 -3.07 10.47 25.40
C THR A 10 -3.32 10.63 23.90
N LYS A 11 -2.29 10.99 23.13
CA LYS A 11 -2.39 11.06 21.65
C LYS A 11 -2.60 9.68 21.03
N ASP A 12 -1.84 8.68 21.43
CA ASP A 12 -1.93 7.34 20.86
C ASP A 12 -3.28 6.68 21.17
N VAL A 13 -3.78 6.85 22.40
CA VAL A 13 -5.13 6.39 22.79
C VAL A 13 -6.22 7.11 21.99
N ALA A 14 -6.12 8.43 21.86
CA ALA A 14 -7.09 9.22 21.09
C ALA A 14 -7.13 8.82 19.61
N ILE A 15 -5.96 8.59 19.01
CA ILE A 15 -5.83 8.17 17.60
C ILE A 15 -6.44 6.77 17.40
N ARG A 16 -6.17 5.82 18.31
CA ARG A 16 -6.79 4.48 18.26
C ARG A 16 -8.31 4.56 18.38
N PHE A 17 -8.80 5.34 19.34
CA PHE A 17 -10.24 5.53 19.54
C PHE A 17 -10.89 6.16 18.31
N ALA A 18 -10.28 7.17 17.69
CA ALA A 18 -10.74 7.76 16.44
C ALA A 18 -10.77 6.74 15.29
N GLY A 19 -9.75 5.87 15.20
CA GLY A 19 -9.70 4.73 14.29
C GLY A 19 -10.94 3.85 14.41
N PHE A 20 -11.21 3.31 15.61
CA PHE A 20 -12.38 2.47 15.87
C PHE A 20 -13.70 3.20 15.66
N ALA A 21 -13.85 4.40 16.19
CA ALA A 21 -15.10 5.17 16.07
C ALA A 21 -15.42 5.48 14.60
N SER A 22 -14.42 5.91 13.81
CA SER A 22 -14.59 6.17 12.38
C SER A 22 -14.95 4.91 11.59
N LEU A 23 -14.36 3.76 11.93
CA LEU A 23 -14.68 2.47 11.32
C LEU A 23 -16.15 2.11 11.59
N VAL A 24 -16.59 2.15 12.86
CA VAL A 24 -17.97 1.81 13.24
C VAL A 24 -18.97 2.71 12.52
N LEU A 25 -18.73 4.03 12.50
CA LEU A 25 -19.59 4.97 11.78
C LEU A 25 -19.63 4.65 10.28
N SER A 26 -18.48 4.43 9.66
CA SER A 26 -18.39 4.08 8.24
C SER A 26 -19.16 2.78 7.93
N ILE A 27 -19.07 1.76 8.80
CA ILE A 27 -19.80 0.50 8.66
C ILE A 27 -21.32 0.75 8.69
N VAL A 28 -21.81 1.45 9.71
CA VAL A 28 -23.24 1.71 9.90
C VAL A 28 -23.83 2.46 8.70
N PHE A 29 -23.19 3.56 8.30
CA PHE A 29 -23.66 4.38 7.18
C PHE A 29 -23.59 3.63 5.85
N GLN A 30 -22.51 2.89 5.57
CA GLN A 30 -22.43 2.10 4.34
C GLN A 30 -23.47 0.97 4.30
N MET A 31 -23.76 0.30 5.42
CA MET A 31 -24.84 -0.69 5.49
C MET A 31 -26.20 -0.06 5.22
N GLU A 32 -26.49 1.09 5.86
CA GLU A 32 -27.73 1.83 5.65
C GLU A 32 -27.90 2.19 4.18
N TRP A 33 -26.86 2.73 3.54
CA TRP A 33 -26.89 3.05 2.11
C TRP A 33 -27.13 1.81 1.23
N MET A 34 -26.46 0.69 1.50
CA MET A 34 -26.69 -0.54 0.72
C MET A 34 -28.13 -1.06 0.84
N ILE A 35 -28.77 -0.90 2.01
CA ILE A 35 -30.18 -1.27 2.22
C ILE A 35 -31.10 -0.32 1.45
N LEU A 36 -30.87 0.99 1.56
CA LEU A 36 -31.67 2.01 0.86
C LEU A 36 -31.56 1.88 -0.66
N GLU A 37 -30.35 1.61 -1.15
CA GLU A 37 -30.08 1.46 -2.58
C GLU A 37 -30.86 0.28 -3.19
N GLN A 38 -30.92 -0.86 -2.49
CA GLN A 38 -31.70 -2.02 -2.96
C GLN A 38 -33.19 -1.71 -3.14
N GLN A 39 -33.73 -0.76 -2.38
CA GLN A 39 -35.16 -0.44 -2.38
C GLN A 39 -35.53 0.67 -3.36
N ALA A 40 -34.66 1.67 -3.53
CA ALA A 40 -35.07 2.96 -4.06
C ALA A 40 -34.70 3.21 -5.53
N TYR A 41 -33.69 2.55 -6.09
CA TYR A 41 -33.13 2.98 -7.38
C TYR A 41 -33.05 1.85 -8.42
N PRO A 42 -33.65 2.04 -9.62
CA PRO A 42 -33.30 1.20 -10.76
C PRO A 42 -31.80 1.36 -11.03
N SER A 43 -31.13 0.24 -11.32
CA SER A 43 -29.68 0.23 -11.39
C SER A 43 -29.18 1.24 -12.44
N PRO A 44 -28.28 2.18 -12.07
CA PRO A 44 -27.81 3.20 -12.99
C PRO A 44 -27.13 2.56 -14.19
N SER A 45 -27.35 3.16 -15.37
CA SER A 45 -26.57 2.87 -16.57
C SER A 45 -25.11 3.12 -16.23
N TYR A 46 -24.26 2.09 -16.29
CA TYR A 46 -22.81 2.13 -16.01
C TYR A 46 -22.42 2.16 -14.54
N SER A 47 -23.09 1.36 -13.71
CA SER A 47 -22.72 1.20 -12.29
C SER A 47 -22.09 -0.16 -12.00
N VAL A 48 -21.33 -0.22 -10.91
CA VAL A 48 -20.78 -1.48 -10.39
C VAL A 48 -21.93 -2.41 -10.01
N HIS A 49 -21.85 -3.67 -10.45
CA HIS A 49 -22.85 -4.66 -10.10
C HIS A 49 -22.89 -4.90 -8.58
N THR A 50 -24.07 -4.83 -7.97
CA THR A 50 -24.22 -4.85 -6.50
C THR A 50 -23.67 -6.12 -5.86
N SER A 51 -23.70 -7.27 -6.56
CA SER A 51 -23.13 -8.53 -6.05
C SER A 51 -21.62 -8.48 -5.82
N TYR A 52 -20.89 -7.56 -6.48
CA TYR A 52 -19.44 -7.37 -6.28
C TYR A 52 -19.14 -6.37 -5.16
N LEU A 53 -20.09 -5.49 -4.83
CA LEU A 53 -19.94 -4.52 -3.74
C LEU A 53 -19.93 -5.22 -2.38
N TYR A 54 -20.85 -6.16 -2.15
CA TYR A 54 -20.94 -6.89 -0.86
C TYR A 54 -19.66 -7.62 -0.45
N PRO A 55 -19.07 -8.52 -1.27
CA PRO A 55 -17.85 -9.21 -0.87
C PRO A 55 -16.67 -8.25 -0.70
N ALA A 56 -16.59 -7.19 -1.52
CA ALA A 56 -15.55 -6.16 -1.36
C ALA A 56 -15.71 -5.38 -0.05
N TYR A 57 -16.94 -5.03 0.32
CA TYR A 57 -17.27 -4.39 1.60
C TYR A 57 -16.91 -5.28 2.78
N VAL A 58 -17.32 -6.56 2.75
CA VAL A 58 -17.00 -7.53 3.81
C VAL A 58 -15.49 -7.72 3.94
N LEU A 59 -14.78 -7.84 2.81
CA LEU A 59 -13.32 -7.95 2.80
C LEU A 59 -12.67 -6.71 3.43
N GLN A 60 -13.11 -5.51 3.05
CA GLN A 60 -12.61 -4.26 3.63
C GLN A 60 -12.83 -4.21 5.14
N LEU A 61 -14.03 -4.59 5.62
CA LEU A 61 -14.38 -4.61 7.04
C LEU A 61 -13.48 -5.59 7.82
N ILE A 62 -13.28 -6.80 7.29
CA ILE A 62 -12.42 -7.81 7.91
C ILE A 62 -10.98 -7.29 8.00
N LEU A 63 -10.45 -6.74 6.90
CA LEU A 63 -9.08 -6.24 6.86
C LEU A 63 -8.87 -5.04 7.77
N GLN A 64 -9.79 -4.07 7.80
CA GLN A 64 -9.71 -2.91 8.69
C GLN A 64 -9.79 -3.33 10.16
N SER A 65 -10.69 -4.25 10.50
CA SER A 65 -10.84 -4.76 11.86
C SER A 65 -9.59 -5.54 12.30
N TRP A 66 -9.11 -6.44 11.45
CA TRP A 66 -7.89 -7.22 11.68
C TRP A 66 -6.69 -6.30 11.90
N TRP A 67 -6.51 -5.32 11.02
CA TRP A 67 -5.39 -4.38 11.11
C TRP A 67 -5.45 -3.51 12.37
N LEU A 68 -6.64 -3.06 12.79
CA LEU A 68 -6.80 -2.32 14.04
C LEU A 68 -6.45 -3.17 15.26
N ILE A 69 -6.88 -4.45 15.29
CA ILE A 69 -6.52 -5.38 16.36
C ILE A 69 -5.00 -5.56 16.40
N GLU A 70 -4.37 -5.87 15.26
CA GLU A 70 -2.93 -6.02 15.13
C GLU A 70 -2.19 -4.76 15.63
N TYR A 71 -2.64 -3.57 15.21
CA TYR A 71 -2.08 -2.30 15.64
C TYR A 71 -2.16 -2.11 17.16
N THR A 72 -3.29 -2.44 17.78
CA THR A 72 -3.45 -2.32 19.24
C THR A 72 -2.56 -3.29 20.01
N THR A 73 -2.40 -4.53 19.52
CA THR A 73 -1.55 -5.55 20.16
C THR A 73 -0.07 -5.17 20.09
N ILE A 74 0.37 -4.60 18.97
CA ILE A 74 1.77 -4.16 18.82
C ILE A 74 2.06 -3.01 19.78
N SER A 75 1.17 -2.03 19.82
CA SER A 75 1.44 -0.83 20.58
C SER A 75 1.37 -1.04 22.10
N SER A 76 0.62 -2.04 22.59
CA SER A 76 0.67 -2.43 24.01
C SER A 76 1.97 -3.15 24.38
N SER A 77 2.59 -3.88 23.44
CA SER A 77 3.87 -4.55 23.67
C SER A 77 5.03 -3.57 23.81
N GLU A 78 5.00 -2.42 23.12
CA GLU A 78 6.05 -1.41 23.18
C GLU A 78 6.03 -0.58 24.47
N GLU A 79 4.86 -0.43 25.11
CA GLU A 79 4.72 0.37 26.33
C GLU A 79 5.21 -0.34 27.61
N ASN A 80 5.47 -1.65 27.55
CA ASN A 80 5.94 -2.42 28.71
C ASN A 80 7.34 -3.04 28.51
N PRO A 81 8.40 -2.25 28.24
CA PRO A 81 9.77 -2.78 28.11
C PRO A 81 10.36 -3.19 29.46
N GLY A 82 9.67 -2.94 30.58
CA GLY A 82 10.19 -3.04 31.95
C GLY A 82 10.03 -4.38 32.65
N HIS A 83 9.51 -5.42 31.98
CA HIS A 83 9.37 -6.75 32.59
C HIS A 83 10.11 -7.84 31.81
N VAL A 84 11.31 -7.50 31.32
CA VAL A 84 12.32 -8.53 31.06
C VAL A 84 12.76 -9.02 32.44
N ALA A 85 12.32 -10.22 32.81
CA ALA A 85 12.78 -10.89 34.02
C ALA A 85 14.32 -10.78 34.09
N PRO A 86 14.89 -10.39 35.25
CA PRO A 86 16.34 -10.29 35.40
C PRO A 86 16.93 -11.65 35.04
N LYS A 87 17.55 -11.72 33.87
CA LYS A 87 18.26 -12.90 33.43
C LYS A 87 19.63 -12.80 34.09
N ASP A 88 19.70 -13.29 35.32
CA ASP A 88 20.94 -13.51 36.07
C ASP A 88 21.84 -14.44 35.25
N ARG A 89 22.62 -13.88 34.31
CA ARG A 89 23.75 -14.55 33.67
C ARG A 89 24.84 -13.55 33.36
N ASP A 90 25.91 -13.69 34.12
CA ASP A 90 27.22 -13.08 33.99
C ASP A 90 27.95 -13.54 32.70
N GLU A 91 27.40 -13.24 31.52
CA GLU A 91 28.14 -13.38 30.26
C GLU A 91 28.41 -12.00 29.67
N GLU A 92 29.65 -11.57 29.85
CA GLU A 92 30.31 -10.39 29.32
C GLU A 92 30.34 -10.42 27.77
N GLN A 93 29.18 -10.24 27.15
CA GLN A 93 29.05 -10.11 25.71
C GLN A 93 29.22 -8.65 25.34
N ARG A 94 30.42 -8.29 24.87
CA ARG A 94 30.73 -6.96 24.32
C ARG A 94 29.68 -6.60 23.26
N PRO A 95 28.99 -5.46 23.39
CA PRO A 95 27.99 -5.05 22.42
C PRO A 95 28.68 -4.71 21.09
N LEU A 96 28.38 -5.49 20.05
CA LEU A 96 28.77 -5.16 18.69
C LEU A 96 28.09 -3.84 18.28
N PRO A 97 28.84 -2.87 17.72
CA PRO A 97 28.29 -1.59 17.31
C PRO A 97 27.41 -1.80 16.07
N GLY A 98 26.08 -1.82 16.23
CA GLY A 98 25.16 -1.88 15.08
C GLY A 98 23.70 -2.25 15.33
N GLU A 99 23.33 -2.80 16.48
CA GLU A 99 21.95 -3.28 16.70
C GLU A 99 21.08 -2.31 17.51
N SER A 100 20.50 -1.33 16.82
CA SER A 100 19.31 -0.60 17.27
C SER A 100 18.22 -0.59 16.20
N LYS A 101 17.82 -1.79 15.73
CA LYS A 101 16.82 -1.96 14.66
C LYS A 101 15.35 -1.99 15.13
N THR A 102 15.07 -2.05 16.43
CA THR A 102 13.71 -2.31 16.95
C THR A 102 12.75 -1.13 17.00
N THR A 103 13.19 0.12 16.81
CA THR A 103 12.33 1.32 16.94
C THR A 103 11.66 1.80 15.65
N LYS A 104 11.99 1.27 14.47
CA LYS A 104 11.47 1.82 13.20
C LYS A 104 10.07 1.32 12.82
N THR A 105 9.63 0.17 13.33
CA THR A 105 8.40 -0.50 12.90
C THR A 105 7.10 0.18 13.34
N SER A 106 7.02 0.83 14.51
CA SER A 106 5.76 1.49 14.91
C SER A 106 5.43 2.76 14.12
N SER A 107 6.41 3.31 13.38
CA SER A 107 6.23 4.52 12.59
C SER A 107 5.23 4.39 11.44
N VAL A 108 5.13 3.21 10.81
CA VAL A 108 4.32 2.99 9.60
C VAL A 108 2.84 3.04 9.90
N CYS A 109 2.42 2.28 10.90
CA CYS A 109 1.01 2.19 11.27
C CYS A 109 0.53 3.49 11.90
N GLN A 110 1.41 4.17 12.66
CA GLN A 110 1.13 5.51 13.20
C GLN A 110 0.94 6.54 12.08
N LEU A 111 1.72 6.47 11.00
CA LEU A 111 1.60 7.38 9.85
C LEU A 111 0.36 7.09 9.00
N TYR A 112 -0.06 5.82 8.90
CA TYR A 112 -1.22 5.43 8.10
C TYR A 112 -2.57 5.64 8.82
N MET A 113 -2.60 5.58 10.16
CA MET A 113 -3.87 5.72 10.90
C MET A 113 -4.64 7.02 10.60
N PRO A 114 -4.02 8.22 10.54
CA PRO A 114 -4.74 9.45 10.16
C PRO A 114 -5.35 9.38 8.76
N ILE A 115 -4.66 8.74 7.80
CA ILE A 115 -5.16 8.53 6.44
C ILE A 115 -6.41 7.64 6.47
N LEU A 116 -6.38 6.56 7.24
CA LEU A 116 -7.51 5.65 7.41
C LEU A 116 -8.72 6.37 8.04
N VAL A 117 -8.52 7.10 9.14
CA VAL A 117 -9.58 7.86 9.82
C VAL A 117 -10.20 8.89 8.88
N LEU A 118 -9.37 9.68 8.18
CA LEU A 118 -9.85 10.69 7.24
C LEU A 118 -10.64 10.05 6.10
N SER A 119 -10.16 8.93 5.56
CA SER A 119 -10.87 8.18 4.53
C SER A 119 -12.23 7.69 5.01
N ASN A 120 -12.34 7.15 6.23
CA ASN A 120 -13.61 6.70 6.79
C ASN A 120 -14.60 7.86 6.98
N ILE A 121 -14.12 9.04 7.42
CA ILE A 121 -14.95 10.25 7.52
C ILE A 121 -15.47 10.65 6.13
N CYS A 122 -14.63 10.62 5.10
CA CYS A 122 -15.06 10.90 3.73
C CYS A 122 -16.07 9.89 3.20
N MET A 123 -15.94 8.60 3.56
CA MET A 123 -16.93 7.57 3.23
C MET A 123 -18.29 7.83 3.91
N VAL A 124 -18.29 8.24 5.17
CA VAL A 124 -19.52 8.65 5.87
C VAL A 124 -20.15 9.87 5.19
N ALA A 125 -19.36 10.90 4.90
CA ALA A 125 -19.83 12.11 4.23
C ALA A 125 -20.37 11.83 2.81
N TRP A 126 -19.72 10.95 2.06
CA TRP A 126 -20.21 10.44 0.79
C TRP A 126 -21.57 9.76 0.95
N THR A 127 -21.70 8.87 1.93
CA THR A 127 -22.95 8.15 2.19
C THR A 127 -24.09 9.13 2.46
N ILE A 128 -23.86 10.12 3.33
CA ILE A 128 -24.85 11.16 3.65
C ILE A 128 -25.19 11.98 2.40
N ALA A 129 -24.20 12.37 1.60
CA ALA A 129 -24.43 13.12 0.36
C ALA A 129 -25.30 12.32 -0.63
N CYS A 130 -25.05 11.01 -0.73
CA CYS A 130 -25.82 10.10 -1.58
C CYS A 130 -27.26 9.90 -1.08
N THR A 131 -27.51 9.82 0.23
CA THR A 131 -28.89 9.73 0.77
C THR A 131 -29.71 10.98 0.48
N VAL A 132 -29.07 12.16 0.41
CA VAL A 132 -29.72 13.42 0.00
C VAL A 132 -29.64 13.70 -1.50
N GLN A 133 -29.23 12.73 -2.32
CA GLN A 133 -29.08 12.83 -3.78
C GLN A 133 -28.11 13.94 -4.27
N LEU A 134 -27.19 14.39 -3.42
CA LEU A 134 -26.13 15.34 -3.79
C LEU A 134 -24.90 14.60 -4.33
N TYR A 135 -25.07 13.86 -5.43
CA TYR A 135 -24.05 12.95 -5.98
C TYR A 135 -22.73 13.65 -6.35
N ALA A 136 -22.78 14.89 -6.84
CA ALA A 136 -21.57 15.67 -7.16
C ALA A 136 -20.70 15.93 -5.91
N LEU A 137 -21.35 16.21 -4.77
CA LEU A 137 -20.66 16.39 -3.50
C LEU A 137 -20.11 15.05 -2.99
N GLY A 138 -20.88 13.96 -3.14
CA GLY A 138 -20.42 12.61 -2.85
C GLY A 138 -19.17 12.24 -3.67
N LEU A 139 -19.17 12.56 -4.96
CA LEU A 139 -18.03 12.34 -5.86
C LEU A 139 -16.79 13.12 -5.40
N ALA A 140 -16.97 14.38 -4.96
CA ALA A 140 -15.87 15.17 -4.41
C ALA A 140 -15.27 14.55 -3.14
N PHE A 141 -16.10 14.03 -2.22
CA PHE A 141 -15.60 13.33 -1.02
C PHE A 141 -14.85 12.04 -1.36
N LEU A 142 -15.36 11.25 -2.32
CA LEU A 142 -14.67 10.04 -2.76
C LEU A 142 -13.37 10.34 -3.49
N ALA A 143 -13.34 11.36 -4.36
CA ALA A 143 -12.12 11.79 -5.04
C ALA A 143 -11.05 12.24 -4.03
N PHE A 144 -11.45 13.04 -3.03
CA PHE A 144 -10.55 13.43 -1.95
C PHE A 144 -10.04 12.22 -1.15
N SER A 145 -10.93 11.29 -0.76
CA SER A 145 -10.56 10.03 -0.10
C SER A 145 -9.55 9.24 -0.94
N ALA A 146 -9.81 9.07 -2.24
CA ALA A 146 -8.91 8.37 -3.16
C ALA A 146 -7.54 9.04 -3.20
N CYS A 147 -7.46 10.37 -3.33
CA CYS A 147 -6.21 11.11 -3.31
C CYS A 147 -5.42 10.90 -2.01
N VAL A 148 -6.08 10.99 -0.85
CA VAL A 148 -5.43 10.75 0.46
C VAL A 148 -4.89 9.32 0.52
N GLN A 149 -5.68 8.32 0.10
CA GLN A 149 -5.22 6.93 0.12
C GLN A 149 -4.07 6.66 -0.86
N LEU A 150 -4.14 7.19 -2.09
CA LEU A 150 -3.08 7.07 -3.08
C LEU A 150 -1.80 7.77 -2.62
N SER A 151 -1.90 8.93 -1.96
CA SER A 151 -0.72 9.58 -1.36
C SER A 151 -0.11 8.73 -0.23
N GLY A 152 -0.92 7.98 0.51
CA GLY A 152 -0.45 7.00 1.49
C GLY A 152 0.30 5.84 0.83
N ILE A 153 -0.24 5.28 -0.25
CA ILE A 153 0.35 4.17 -1.01
C ILE A 153 1.67 4.58 -1.68
N PHE A 154 1.66 5.70 -2.42
CA PHE A 154 2.80 6.12 -3.24
C PHE A 154 3.84 6.94 -2.46
N GLY A 155 3.43 7.71 -1.45
CA GLY A 155 4.34 8.52 -0.65
C GLY A 155 4.82 7.77 0.60
N ALA A 156 3.93 7.65 1.58
CA ALA A 156 4.28 7.17 2.92
C ALA A 156 4.80 5.72 2.91
N LEU A 157 4.15 4.83 2.16
CA LEU A 157 4.45 3.41 2.20
C LEU A 157 5.66 3.00 1.34
N GLN A 158 5.97 3.74 0.26
CA GLN A 158 7.15 3.45 -0.56
C GLN A 158 8.46 3.71 0.19
N VAL A 159 8.55 4.83 0.93
CA VAL A 159 9.73 5.17 1.75
C VAL A 159 10.01 4.09 2.79
N ILE A 160 8.96 3.44 3.29
CA ILE A 160 9.08 2.46 4.38
C ILE A 160 9.33 1.04 3.86
N LYS A 161 8.87 0.70 2.65
CA LYS A 161 9.14 -0.60 2.02
C LYS A 161 10.64 -0.91 1.94
N GLN A 162 11.50 0.10 1.80
CA GLN A 162 12.95 -0.05 1.76
C GLN A 162 13.59 -0.43 3.11
N SER A 163 12.87 -0.28 4.24
CA SER A 163 13.49 -0.39 5.56
C SER A 163 12.87 -1.44 6.50
N CYS A 164 11.64 -1.92 6.28
CA CYS A 164 10.96 -2.90 7.12
C CYS A 164 10.03 -3.80 6.29
N GLN A 165 10.43 -5.05 6.02
CA GLN A 165 9.89 -5.87 4.90
C GLN A 165 8.68 -6.76 5.22
N GLU A 166 8.45 -7.14 6.49
CA GLU A 166 7.40 -8.13 6.83
C GLU A 166 6.17 -7.51 7.50
N ARG A 167 6.34 -6.68 8.53
CA ARG A 167 5.23 -6.16 9.34
C ARG A 167 4.47 -5.01 8.67
N SER A 168 5.06 -4.35 7.67
CA SER A 168 4.42 -3.30 6.88
C SER A 168 3.41 -3.85 5.85
N ARG A 169 3.41 -5.17 5.61
CA ARG A 169 2.59 -5.79 4.54
C ARG A 169 1.09 -5.64 4.79
N SER A 170 0.60 -5.85 6.02
CA SER A 170 -0.83 -5.74 6.32
C SER A 170 -1.34 -4.32 6.08
N THR A 171 -0.58 -3.30 6.49
CA THR A 171 -0.89 -1.88 6.24
C THR A 171 -0.91 -1.56 4.74
N VAL A 172 0.05 -2.06 3.97
CA VAL A 172 0.12 -1.83 2.51
C VAL A 172 -1.07 -2.49 1.80
N VAL A 173 -1.38 -3.75 2.13
CA VAL A 173 -2.52 -4.47 1.56
C VAL A 173 -3.81 -3.76 1.92
N LEU A 174 -3.99 -3.37 3.18
CA LEU A 174 -5.16 -2.62 3.62
C LEU A 174 -5.33 -1.31 2.84
N ALA A 175 -4.25 -0.54 2.67
CA ALA A 175 -4.28 0.70 1.92
C ALA A 175 -4.69 0.49 0.46
N LYS A 176 -4.12 -0.53 -0.19
CA LYS A 176 -4.46 -0.88 -1.57
C LYS A 176 -5.92 -1.32 -1.73
N VAL A 177 -6.42 -2.17 -0.84
CA VAL A 177 -7.83 -2.60 -0.84
C VAL A 177 -8.75 -1.40 -0.66
N ASN A 178 -8.47 -0.58 0.33
CA ASN A 178 -9.31 0.57 0.67
C ASN A 178 -9.30 1.61 -0.48
N ALA A 179 -8.18 1.78 -1.19
CA ALA A 179 -8.09 2.69 -2.34
C ALA A 179 -8.87 2.15 -3.54
N ALA A 180 -8.70 0.86 -3.86
CA ALA A 180 -9.46 0.22 -4.94
C ALA A 180 -10.97 0.26 -4.66
N TYR A 181 -11.36 0.06 -3.41
CA TYR A 181 -12.74 0.15 -2.97
C TYR A 181 -13.32 1.56 -3.11
N THR A 182 -12.58 2.60 -2.72
CA THR A 182 -12.98 3.99 -2.96
C THR A 182 -13.13 4.29 -4.45
N ILE A 183 -12.21 3.79 -5.29
CA ILE A 183 -12.32 3.93 -6.77
C ILE A 183 -13.59 3.25 -7.28
N MET A 184 -13.92 2.06 -6.79
CA MET A 184 -15.15 1.36 -7.15
C MET A 184 -16.40 2.18 -6.83
N TYR A 185 -16.45 2.79 -5.64
CA TYR A 185 -17.55 3.69 -5.28
C TYR A 185 -17.56 4.99 -6.07
N LEU A 186 -16.39 5.51 -6.47
CA LEU A 186 -16.27 6.69 -7.32
C LEU A 186 -16.93 6.43 -8.66
N TRP A 187 -16.64 5.29 -9.28
CA TRP A 187 -17.29 4.86 -10.53
C TRP A 187 -18.79 4.63 -10.36
N LYS A 188 -19.22 3.99 -9.27
CA LYS A 188 -20.64 3.79 -8.97
C LYS A 188 -21.38 5.14 -8.85
N THR A 189 -20.81 6.09 -8.13
CA THR A 189 -21.39 7.42 -7.91
C THR A 189 -21.39 8.24 -9.19
N TRP A 190 -20.33 8.11 -10.01
CA TRP A 190 -20.31 8.70 -11.35
C TRP A 190 -21.47 8.18 -12.19
N GLY A 191 -21.68 6.86 -12.24
CA GLY A 191 -22.77 6.25 -13.02
C GLY A 191 -24.17 6.74 -12.59
N MET A 192 -24.34 7.19 -11.34
CA MET A 192 -25.58 7.81 -10.87
C MET A 192 -25.80 9.24 -11.40
N MET A 193 -24.73 9.95 -11.76
CA MET A 193 -24.79 11.30 -12.32
C MET A 193 -24.91 11.30 -13.85
N GLU A 194 -24.35 10.29 -14.51
CA GLU A 194 -24.29 10.22 -15.97
C GLU A 194 -25.67 9.88 -16.54
N THR A 195 -26.26 10.83 -17.28
CA THR A 195 -27.53 10.63 -17.98
C THR A 195 -27.33 10.23 -19.45
N SER A 196 -26.12 10.35 -19.98
CA SER A 196 -25.82 9.99 -21.36
C SER A 196 -25.79 8.48 -21.55
N THR A 197 -26.48 8.00 -22.58
CA THR A 197 -26.46 6.59 -22.97
C THR A 197 -25.20 6.22 -23.75
N THR A 198 -24.44 7.17 -24.30
CA THR A 198 -23.24 6.86 -25.08
C THR A 198 -22.04 7.64 -24.54
N PRO A 199 -20.97 6.97 -24.08
CA PRO A 199 -19.78 7.65 -23.61
C PRO A 199 -19.01 8.28 -24.78
N PRO A 200 -18.50 9.51 -24.63
CA PRO A 200 -17.49 10.06 -25.53
C PRO A 200 -16.23 9.20 -25.54
N THR A 201 -15.65 8.98 -26.72
CA THR A 201 -14.42 8.19 -26.91
C THR A 201 -13.28 8.65 -25.99
N LEU A 202 -13.14 9.97 -25.79
CA LEU A 202 -12.13 10.53 -24.90
C LEU A 202 -12.29 10.06 -23.45
N GLN A 203 -13.53 9.92 -22.97
CA GLN A 203 -13.82 9.47 -21.60
C GLN A 203 -13.43 8.00 -21.42
N LEU A 204 -13.65 7.16 -22.45
CA LEU A 204 -13.21 5.76 -22.44
C LEU A 204 -11.69 5.64 -22.32
N PHE A 205 -10.95 6.41 -23.15
CA PHE A 205 -9.49 6.45 -23.09
C PHE A 205 -8.96 6.98 -21.76
N HIS A 206 -9.58 8.03 -21.21
CA HIS A 206 -9.19 8.55 -19.90
C HIS A 206 -9.43 7.52 -18.79
N SER A 207 -10.56 6.82 -18.81
CA SER A 207 -10.87 5.75 -17.84
C SER A 207 -9.81 4.65 -17.89
N ALA A 208 -9.55 4.09 -19.08
CA ALA A 208 -8.55 3.05 -19.28
C ALA A 208 -7.15 3.52 -18.84
N GLY A 209 -6.78 4.76 -19.23
CA GLY A 209 -5.51 5.37 -18.86
C GLY A 209 -5.31 5.47 -17.35
N ILE A 210 -6.34 5.87 -16.59
CA ILE A 210 -6.26 5.96 -15.13
C ILE A 210 -5.96 4.59 -14.51
N PHE A 211 -6.66 3.52 -14.91
CA PHE A 211 -6.42 2.18 -14.38
C PHE A 211 -5.02 1.64 -14.69
N ILE A 212 -4.55 1.87 -15.92
CA ILE A 212 -3.19 1.48 -16.34
C ILE A 212 -2.14 2.25 -15.55
N LEU A 213 -2.26 3.58 -15.47
CA LEU A 213 -1.32 4.42 -14.74
C LEU A 213 -1.28 4.08 -13.25
N LEU A 214 -2.44 3.83 -12.62
CA LEU A 214 -2.51 3.42 -11.21
C LEU A 214 -1.84 2.06 -10.98
N THR A 215 -1.97 1.12 -11.92
CA THR A 215 -1.32 -0.19 -11.85
C THR A 215 0.19 -0.04 -11.94
N LEU A 216 0.69 0.68 -12.96
CA LEU A 216 2.12 0.92 -13.17
C LEU A 216 2.74 1.71 -12.00
N ALA A 217 2.05 2.73 -11.49
CA ALA A 217 2.52 3.53 -10.36
C ALA A 217 2.63 2.73 -9.06
N SER A 218 1.92 1.60 -8.93
CA SER A 218 1.97 0.75 -7.74
C SER A 218 3.26 -0.05 -7.58
N GLY A 219 4.10 -0.03 -8.62
CA GLY A 219 5.39 -0.71 -8.66
C GLY A 219 5.24 -2.23 -8.76
N PRO A 220 6.30 -2.99 -8.44
CA PRO A 220 6.37 -4.43 -8.72
C PRO A 220 5.45 -5.29 -7.85
N ASP A 221 4.68 -4.69 -6.93
CA ASP A 221 3.73 -5.43 -6.10
C ASP A 221 2.37 -5.52 -6.81
N PRO A 222 2.00 -6.71 -7.33
CA PRO A 222 0.82 -6.90 -8.18
C PRO A 222 -0.50 -6.68 -7.43
N THR A 223 -0.46 -6.62 -6.09
CA THR A 223 -1.65 -6.59 -5.24
C THR A 223 -2.63 -5.47 -5.64
N PHE A 224 -2.14 -4.28 -5.97
CA PHE A 224 -3.05 -3.18 -6.33
C PHE A 224 -3.67 -3.40 -7.71
N GLY A 225 -2.87 -3.85 -8.69
CA GLY A 225 -3.35 -4.23 -10.02
C GLY A 225 -4.44 -5.31 -9.95
N LEU A 226 -4.27 -6.33 -9.09
CA LEU A 226 -5.28 -7.36 -8.87
C LEU A 226 -6.60 -6.78 -8.34
N PHE A 227 -6.56 -5.85 -7.39
CA PHE A 227 -7.78 -5.19 -6.91
C PHE A 227 -8.41 -4.29 -7.99
N LEU A 228 -7.61 -3.63 -8.82
CA LEU A 228 -8.14 -2.84 -9.95
C LEU A 228 -8.77 -3.73 -11.03
N ILE A 229 -8.22 -4.92 -11.29
CA ILE A 229 -8.85 -5.94 -12.16
C ILE A 229 -10.20 -6.36 -11.58
N TYR A 230 -10.28 -6.57 -10.25
CA TYR A 230 -11.55 -6.85 -9.59
C TYR A 230 -12.56 -5.71 -9.77
N VAL A 231 -12.13 -4.45 -9.63
CA VAL A 231 -12.99 -3.27 -9.89
C VAL A 231 -13.47 -3.25 -11.34
N LEU A 232 -12.58 -3.51 -12.30
CA LEU A 232 -12.95 -3.58 -13.72
C LEU A 232 -13.89 -4.74 -14.02
N ALA A 233 -13.73 -5.89 -13.38
CA ALA A 233 -14.66 -7.01 -13.50
C ALA A 233 -16.04 -6.65 -12.93
N ALA A 234 -16.08 -5.92 -11.82
CA ALA A 234 -17.31 -5.46 -11.20
C ALA A 234 -18.04 -4.40 -12.06
N LEU A 235 -17.28 -3.55 -12.77
CA LEU A 235 -17.80 -2.61 -13.77
C LEU A 235 -18.25 -3.32 -15.05
N TYR A 236 -17.48 -4.29 -15.52
CA TYR A 236 -17.82 -5.11 -16.70
C TYR A 236 -19.09 -5.92 -16.48
N ASN A 237 -19.33 -6.46 -15.30
CA ASN A 237 -20.58 -7.19 -15.00
C ASN A 237 -21.71 -6.25 -14.56
N GLY A 238 -21.44 -4.96 -14.47
CA GLY A 238 -22.40 -3.92 -14.15
C GLY A 238 -23.51 -3.79 -15.20
N PRO A 239 -24.68 -3.28 -14.82
CA PRO A 239 -25.68 -2.87 -15.79
C PRO A 239 -25.09 -1.77 -16.67
N SER A 240 -24.94 -2.05 -17.96
CA SER A 240 -24.48 -1.08 -18.94
C SER A 240 -25.52 -0.94 -20.05
N MET A 241 -25.68 0.27 -20.56
CA MET A 241 -26.50 0.53 -21.75
C MET A 241 -25.68 0.65 -23.04
N SER A 242 -24.35 0.51 -22.95
CA SER A 242 -23.41 0.73 -24.05
C SER A 242 -22.36 -0.37 -24.07
N LEU A 243 -22.31 -1.07 -25.21
CA LEU A 243 -21.30 -2.09 -25.50
C LEU A 243 -19.87 -1.53 -25.40
N ALA A 244 -19.68 -0.24 -25.72
CA ALA A 244 -18.36 0.40 -25.68
C ALA A 244 -17.75 0.42 -24.28
N TRP A 245 -18.57 0.59 -23.22
CA TRP A 245 -18.08 0.52 -21.84
C TRP A 245 -17.67 -0.90 -21.46
N HIS A 246 -18.48 -1.91 -21.81
CA HIS A 246 -18.11 -3.32 -21.58
C HIS A 246 -16.78 -3.65 -22.24
N ASP A 247 -16.64 -3.34 -23.53
CA ASP A 247 -15.42 -3.63 -24.28
C ASP A 247 -14.23 -2.90 -23.65
N THR A 248 -14.39 -1.63 -23.28
CA THR A 248 -13.33 -0.85 -22.64
C THR A 248 -12.89 -1.48 -21.32
N PHE A 249 -13.81 -1.85 -20.43
CA PHE A 249 -13.47 -2.48 -19.15
C PHE A 249 -12.83 -3.86 -19.34
N PHE A 250 -13.33 -4.66 -20.28
CA PHE A 250 -12.76 -5.96 -20.62
C PHE A 250 -11.32 -5.84 -21.12
N TRP A 251 -11.08 -5.00 -22.14
CA TRP A 251 -9.74 -4.80 -22.69
C TRP A 251 -8.78 -4.20 -21.67
N THR A 252 -9.25 -3.25 -20.85
CA THR A 252 -8.44 -2.68 -19.77
C THR A 252 -8.07 -3.76 -18.75
N ALA A 253 -9.01 -4.63 -18.35
CA ALA A 253 -8.73 -5.73 -17.42
C ALA A 253 -7.74 -6.74 -18.01
N ALA A 254 -7.84 -7.03 -19.32
CA ALA A 254 -6.90 -7.91 -20.01
C ALA A 254 -5.47 -7.31 -20.03
N VAL A 255 -5.34 -6.01 -20.34
CA VAL A 255 -4.06 -5.30 -20.29
C VAL A 255 -3.47 -5.30 -18.88
N LEU A 256 -4.27 -4.99 -17.87
CA LEU A 256 -3.83 -5.02 -16.47
C LEU A 256 -3.40 -6.43 -16.04
N SER A 257 -4.11 -7.46 -16.48
CA SER A 257 -3.76 -8.85 -16.19
C SER A 257 -2.39 -9.22 -16.79
N ALA A 258 -2.13 -8.79 -18.03
CA ALA A 258 -0.82 -8.97 -18.65
C ALA A 258 0.28 -8.23 -17.88
N LEU A 259 0.06 -6.96 -17.49
CA LEU A 259 1.01 -6.18 -16.70
C LEU A 259 1.33 -6.84 -15.36
N VAL A 260 0.29 -7.28 -14.63
CA VAL A 260 0.42 -7.96 -13.33
C VAL A 260 1.22 -9.27 -13.43
N VAL A 261 1.16 -9.98 -14.56
CA VAL A 261 1.91 -11.22 -14.78
C VAL A 261 3.34 -10.93 -15.26
N ILE A 262 3.53 -9.95 -16.13
CA ILE A 262 4.83 -9.62 -16.73
C ILE A 262 5.76 -8.96 -15.71
N ASP A 263 5.27 -8.04 -14.87
CA ASP A 263 6.09 -7.29 -13.91
C ASP A 263 6.93 -8.20 -12.99
N PRO A 264 6.35 -9.21 -12.32
CA PRO A 264 7.13 -10.14 -11.51
C PRO A 264 8.15 -10.96 -12.32
N ILE A 265 7.82 -11.32 -13.56
CA ILE A 265 8.73 -12.09 -14.43
C ILE A 265 9.94 -11.23 -14.80
N VAL A 266 9.71 -9.98 -15.21
CA VAL A 266 10.79 -9.04 -15.55
C VAL A 266 11.67 -8.76 -14.33
N PHE A 267 11.05 -8.59 -13.16
CA PHE A 267 11.78 -8.39 -11.90
C PHE A 267 12.65 -9.61 -11.55
N LEU A 268 12.11 -10.83 -11.63
CA LEU A 268 12.87 -12.06 -11.39
C LEU A 268 14.03 -12.24 -12.37
N VAL A 269 13.80 -11.95 -13.65
CA VAL A 269 14.85 -12.04 -14.68
C VAL A 269 15.96 -11.03 -14.39
N HIS A 270 15.62 -9.80 -14.00
CA HIS A 270 16.60 -8.78 -13.65
C HIS A 270 17.42 -9.16 -12.41
N ASP A 271 16.78 -9.69 -11.36
CA ASP A 271 17.46 -10.15 -10.15
C ASP A 271 18.42 -11.32 -10.45
N CYS A 272 18.05 -12.25 -11.33
CA CYS A 272 18.93 -13.33 -11.75
C CYS A 272 20.20 -12.82 -12.45
N TYR A 273 20.09 -11.83 -13.33
CA TYR A 273 21.25 -11.26 -14.02
C TYR A 273 22.14 -10.41 -13.09
N ALA A 274 21.56 -9.73 -12.10
CA ALA A 274 22.34 -8.92 -11.15
C ALA A 274 23.25 -9.80 -10.26
N VAL A 275 22.81 -10.99 -9.88
CA VAL A 275 23.61 -11.94 -9.09
C VAL A 275 24.80 -12.47 -9.91
N GLU A 276 24.63 -12.71 -11.21
CA GLU A 276 25.73 -13.17 -12.07
C GLU A 276 26.83 -12.11 -12.23
N GLU A 277 26.49 -10.82 -12.24
CA GLU A 277 27.48 -9.74 -12.31
C GLU A 277 28.32 -9.61 -11.02
N GLU A 278 27.71 -9.72 -9.84
CA GLU A 278 28.45 -9.69 -8.56
C GLU A 278 29.41 -10.89 -8.43
N ASP A 279 29.01 -12.10 -8.83
CA ASP A 279 29.87 -13.27 -8.79
C ASP A 279 31.08 -13.16 -9.74
N ILE A 280 30.91 -12.51 -10.89
CA ILE A 280 32.00 -12.25 -11.85
C ILE A 280 32.97 -11.19 -11.31
N GLU A 281 32.47 -10.12 -10.67
CA GLU A 281 33.31 -9.06 -10.10
C GLU A 281 34.14 -9.58 -8.92
N VAL A 282 33.54 -10.35 -8.01
CA VAL A 282 34.25 -10.99 -6.88
C VAL A 282 35.28 -12.00 -7.37
N ALA A 283 34.98 -12.78 -8.40
CA ALA A 283 35.95 -13.70 -9.00
C ALA A 283 37.13 -12.96 -9.66
N GLY A 284 36.87 -11.78 -10.25
CA GLY A 284 37.90 -10.91 -10.82
C GLY A 284 38.85 -10.34 -9.77
N GLU A 285 38.33 -9.79 -8.67
CA GLU A 285 39.16 -9.24 -7.57
C GLU A 285 40.03 -10.33 -6.91
N HIS A 286 39.46 -11.51 -6.66
CA HIS A 286 40.20 -12.59 -6.02
C HIS A 286 41.33 -13.16 -6.90
N MET A 287 41.20 -13.06 -8.23
CA MET A 287 42.25 -13.45 -9.17
C MET A 287 43.38 -12.39 -9.24
N VAL A 288 43.05 -11.11 -9.16
CA VAL A 288 44.03 -10.01 -9.12
C VAL A 288 44.87 -10.03 -7.83
N ASP A 289 44.27 -10.39 -6.70
CA ASP A 289 44.98 -10.53 -5.42
C ASP A 289 45.96 -11.73 -5.43
N ILE A 290 45.60 -12.84 -6.08
CA ILE A 290 46.51 -13.99 -6.24
C ILE A 290 47.72 -13.60 -7.11
N PHE A 291 47.52 -12.90 -8.22
CA PHE A 291 48.62 -12.48 -9.10
C PHE A 291 49.53 -11.41 -8.47
N THR A 292 48.98 -10.50 -7.66
CA THR A 292 49.79 -9.49 -6.97
C THR A 292 50.53 -10.03 -5.75
N SER A 293 50.00 -11.05 -5.06
CA SER A 293 50.71 -11.76 -4.00
C SER A 293 51.94 -12.50 -4.54
N ASP A 294 51.80 -13.21 -5.66
CA ASP A 294 52.91 -14.00 -6.26
C ASP A 294 54.05 -13.09 -6.79
N MET A 295 53.72 -11.90 -7.33
CA MET A 295 54.76 -10.95 -7.75
C MET A 295 55.50 -10.30 -6.58
N LYS A 296 54.89 -10.20 -5.40
CA LYS A 296 55.53 -9.57 -4.23
C LYS A 296 56.51 -10.50 -3.51
N GLU A 297 56.35 -11.81 -3.66
CA GLU A 297 57.24 -12.81 -3.06
C GLU A 297 58.52 -13.06 -3.87
N HIS A 298 58.62 -12.51 -5.09
CA HIS A 298 59.84 -12.56 -5.92
C HIS A 298 60.55 -11.22 -6.11
N ALA A 299 60.05 -10.14 -5.51
CA ALA A 299 60.81 -8.91 -5.36
C ALA A 299 61.81 -9.11 -4.20
N GLY A 300 62.91 -9.79 -4.51
CA GLY A 300 64.03 -9.96 -3.61
C GLY A 300 64.52 -8.60 -3.08
N PRO A 301 64.95 -8.54 -1.81
CA PRO A 301 65.53 -7.34 -1.22
C PRO A 301 66.80 -6.98 -2.00
N GLU A 302 66.71 -6.02 -2.91
CA GLU A 302 67.89 -5.32 -3.39
C GLU A 302 68.44 -4.48 -2.25
N ASP A 303 69.56 -4.94 -1.71
CA ASP A 303 70.44 -4.22 -0.82
C ASP A 303 70.72 -2.82 -1.40
N ILE A 304 70.08 -1.79 -0.86
CA ILE A 304 70.42 -0.39 -1.15
C ILE A 304 71.68 -0.08 -0.33
N PRO A 305 72.85 0.15 -0.98
CA PRO A 305 74.05 0.54 -0.28
C PRO A 305 73.93 2.00 0.17
N GLY A 306 74.32 2.24 1.42
CA GLY A 306 74.24 3.54 2.07
C GLY A 306 75.00 4.66 1.35
N SER A 307 74.43 5.85 1.42
CA SER A 307 75.07 7.14 1.18
C SER A 307 74.46 8.12 2.20
N LEU A 308 75.15 8.43 3.30
CA LEU A 308 76.20 9.45 3.51
C LEU A 308 75.59 10.62 4.31
N PRO A 309 76.22 11.06 5.42
CA PRO A 309 75.73 12.17 6.22
C PRO A 309 76.15 13.51 5.60
N LEU A 310 75.24 14.48 5.63
CA LEU A 310 75.49 15.91 5.53
C LEU A 310 74.66 16.63 6.58
#